data_AF-A0A8W7P9K4-F1
#
_entry.id   AF-A0A8W7P9K4-F1
#
_cell.length_a   1.000
_cell.length_b   1.000
_cell.length_c   1.000
_cell.angle_alpha   90.00
_cell.angle_beta   90.00
_cell.angle_gamma   90.00
#
_symmetry.space_group_name_H-M   'P 1'
#
loop_
_entity.id
_entity.type
_entity.pdbx_description
1 polymer ?
#
loop_
_entity_poly.entity_id
_entity_poly.type
_entity_poly.pdbx_seq_one_letter_code
_entity_poly.pdbx_strand_id
1 'polypeptide(L)'
;MHEVNRCCGLFAMMATGSPTGTPLDALPPDCKHRYCIQLMELVHQYFTWMRLDQLDAALIGNVAMLACAGDPKMTDAATGSVSALTELLHRNECMGVEPGRRLAEAIFSILVHVTQNSTDDFYQLRVCDLLRQYMKRGWPHGDLLLARGDEVLMMLFRFTVDCAKTELALYLADRVSLWKYVLSEPRIQLNPLLAQQLLGFMHSTLFLRNFPIFEQFHTNDLDANCLEMNLDHYHNQCYDLIIQLAQLLAPNQLQELMQSVLLSNGGHADKGGNPYIDCMQLFRAMVEALRGNGLALGQYSENQIRLCMVDYVAASRLAVELTRAVYSRLAPVDEYVHEATVAHIQL
;
A
#
# COMPACT_ATOMS: atom_id res chain seq x y z
N MET A 1 6.20 -6.34 -34.52
CA MET A 1 7.00 -5.86 -33.38
C MET A 1 7.66 -4.53 -33.63
N HIS A 2 8.51 -4.41 -34.65
CA HIS A 2 9.14 -3.12 -35.00
C HIS A 2 8.13 -1.98 -35.15
N GLU A 3 7.00 -2.17 -35.82
CA GLU A 3 5.99 -1.12 -35.98
C GLU A 3 5.25 -0.76 -34.68
N VAL A 4 4.91 -1.74 -33.84
CA VAL A 4 4.28 -1.47 -32.52
C VAL A 4 5.23 -0.67 -31.64
N ASN A 5 6.50 -1.09 -31.57
CA ASN A 5 7.52 -0.39 -30.80
C ASN A 5 7.79 1.01 -31.37
N ARG A 6 7.84 1.17 -32.69
CA ARG A 6 7.97 2.46 -33.37
C ARG A 6 6.81 3.40 -33.03
N CYS A 7 5.57 2.92 -33.09
CA CYS A 7 4.38 3.69 -32.71
C CYS A 7 4.44 4.09 -31.24
N CYS A 8 4.80 3.18 -30.33
CA CYS A 8 4.98 3.50 -28.91
C CYS A 8 6.05 4.59 -28.72
N GLY A 9 7.18 4.49 -29.43
CA GLY A 9 8.25 5.50 -29.39
C GLY A 9 7.79 6.88 -29.88
N LEU A 10 6.96 6.93 -30.93
CA LEU A 10 6.39 8.19 -31.42
C LEU A 10 5.48 8.85 -30.37
N PHE A 11 4.58 8.08 -29.74
CA PHE A 11 3.72 8.61 -28.68
C PHE A 11 4.51 8.98 -27.42
N ALA A 12 5.55 8.23 -27.07
CA ALA A 12 6.40 8.55 -25.93
C ALA A 12 7.16 9.88 -26.14
N MET A 13 7.72 10.09 -27.34
CA MET A 13 8.35 11.38 -27.68
C MET A 13 7.35 12.54 -27.57
N MET A 14 6.10 12.35 -28.01
CA MET A 14 5.06 13.35 -27.84
C MET A 14 4.73 13.63 -26.37
N ALA A 15 4.60 12.59 -25.54
CA ALA A 15 4.30 12.73 -24.11
C ALA A 15 5.39 13.49 -23.35
N THR A 16 6.65 13.37 -23.80
CA THR A 16 7.79 14.11 -23.22
C THR A 16 7.97 15.54 -23.76
N GLY A 17 7.09 16.00 -24.66
CA GLY A 17 7.16 17.35 -25.24
C GLY A 17 8.33 17.58 -26.18
N SER A 18 8.99 16.51 -26.67
CA SER A 18 10.06 16.64 -27.66
C SER A 18 9.44 17.03 -29.01
N PRO A 19 9.93 18.08 -29.70
CA PRO A 19 9.45 18.42 -31.04
C PRO A 19 9.83 17.29 -31.98
N THR A 20 8.84 16.54 -32.46
CA THR A 20 9.10 15.34 -33.24
C THR A 20 9.24 15.62 -34.73
N GLY A 21 8.66 16.72 -35.24
CA GLY A 21 8.59 16.99 -36.67
C GLY A 21 7.83 15.87 -37.41
N THR A 22 6.98 15.12 -36.70
CA THR A 22 6.34 13.91 -37.21
C THR A 22 4.93 14.21 -37.73
N PRO A 23 4.37 13.33 -38.58
CA PRO A 23 2.97 13.45 -39.02
C PRO A 23 1.94 13.44 -37.87
N LEU A 24 2.31 12.97 -36.68
CA LEU A 24 1.45 13.06 -35.50
C LEU A 24 1.29 14.51 -35.05
N ASP A 25 2.28 15.39 -35.22
CA ASP A 25 2.22 16.79 -34.77
C ASP A 25 1.02 17.53 -35.37
N ALA A 26 0.66 17.21 -36.62
CA ALA A 26 -0.47 17.79 -37.35
C ALA A 26 -1.86 17.34 -36.86
N LEU A 27 -1.95 16.28 -36.04
CA LEU A 27 -3.22 15.77 -35.54
C LEU A 27 -3.74 16.57 -34.35
N PRO A 28 -5.08 16.75 -34.23
CA PRO A 28 -5.69 17.32 -33.03
C PRO A 28 -5.36 16.51 -31.76
N PRO A 29 -5.27 17.15 -30.59
CA PRO A 29 -4.99 16.48 -29.30
C PRO A 29 -5.91 15.28 -29.00
N ASP A 30 -7.22 15.40 -29.26
CA ASP A 30 -8.19 14.34 -28.96
C ASP A 30 -8.00 13.10 -29.83
N CYS A 31 -7.56 13.30 -31.09
CA CYS A 31 -7.24 12.19 -32.00
C CYS A 31 -5.97 11.46 -31.53
N LYS A 32 -4.95 12.21 -31.11
CA LYS A 32 -3.70 11.67 -30.56
C LYS A 32 -3.98 10.81 -29.33
N HIS A 33 -4.79 11.33 -28.41
CA HIS A 33 -5.20 10.61 -27.21
C HIS A 33 -5.92 9.30 -27.54
N ARG A 34 -6.94 9.34 -28.41
CA ARG A 34 -7.70 8.13 -28.81
C ARG A 34 -6.81 7.07 -29.44
N TYR A 35 -5.88 7.46 -30.32
CA TYR A 35 -4.95 6.51 -30.92
C TYR A 35 -3.95 5.94 -29.91
N CYS A 36 -3.53 6.74 -28.94
CA CYS A 36 -2.67 6.26 -27.86
C CYS A 36 -3.40 5.20 -27.01
N ILE A 37 -4.67 5.43 -26.64
CA ILE A 37 -5.48 4.44 -25.92
C ILE A 37 -5.59 3.13 -26.73
N GLN A 38 -5.99 3.21 -28.01
CA GLN A 38 -6.14 2.04 -28.87
C GLN A 38 -4.81 1.28 -29.04
N LEU A 39 -3.69 2.01 -29.11
CA LEU A 39 -2.37 1.38 -29.16
C LEU A 39 -2.07 0.65 -27.84
N MET A 40 -2.39 1.25 -26.68
CA MET A 40 -2.17 0.60 -25.39
C MET A 40 -3.06 -0.62 -25.18
N GLU A 41 -4.30 -0.61 -25.68
CA GLU A 41 -5.16 -1.80 -25.72
C GLU A 41 -4.54 -2.92 -26.56
N LEU A 42 -3.97 -2.57 -27.72
CA LEU A 42 -3.28 -3.53 -28.58
C LEU A 42 -2.01 -4.07 -27.93
N VAL A 43 -1.22 -3.22 -27.25
CA VAL A 43 -0.03 -3.64 -26.50
C VAL A 43 -0.41 -4.54 -25.33
N HIS A 44 -1.47 -4.21 -24.58
CA HIS A 44 -2.00 -5.03 -23.52
C HIS A 44 -2.41 -6.41 -24.05
N GLN A 45 -3.26 -6.45 -25.08
CA GLN A 45 -3.66 -7.71 -25.73
C GLN A 45 -2.45 -8.48 -26.21
N TYR A 46 -1.47 -7.80 -26.79
CA TYR A 46 -0.24 -8.44 -27.25
C TYR A 46 0.54 -9.13 -26.13
N PHE A 47 0.68 -8.48 -24.98
CA PHE A 47 1.33 -9.08 -23.81
C PHE A 47 0.61 -10.32 -23.29
N THR A 48 -0.71 -10.46 -23.48
CA THR A 48 -1.46 -11.66 -23.08
C THR A 48 -1.02 -12.95 -23.80
N TRP A 49 -0.46 -12.87 -25.03
CA TRP A 49 -0.11 -14.07 -25.83
C TRP A 49 1.33 -14.10 -26.37
N MET A 50 2.09 -13.01 -26.27
CA MET A 50 3.49 -12.94 -26.72
C MET A 50 4.39 -13.98 -26.02
N ARG A 51 5.41 -14.49 -26.74
CA ARG A 51 6.52 -15.23 -26.13
C ARG A 51 7.58 -14.26 -25.56
N LEU A 52 7.94 -14.44 -24.29
CA LEU A 52 8.79 -13.51 -23.53
C LEU A 52 10.25 -13.44 -24.02
N ASP A 53 10.72 -14.48 -24.72
CA ASP A 53 12.05 -14.55 -25.35
C ASP A 53 12.20 -13.60 -26.55
N GLN A 54 11.10 -13.08 -27.08
CA GLN A 54 11.07 -12.16 -28.23
C GLN A 54 10.83 -10.70 -27.83
N LEU A 55 10.77 -10.43 -26.52
CA LEU A 55 10.40 -9.12 -26.00
C LEU A 55 11.52 -8.11 -26.21
N ASP A 56 11.20 -7.03 -26.90
CA ASP A 56 12.12 -5.92 -27.14
C ASP A 56 12.15 -5.00 -25.90
N ALA A 57 13.34 -4.81 -25.33
CA ALA A 57 13.56 -3.94 -24.18
C ALA A 57 13.15 -2.48 -24.47
N ALA A 58 13.27 -2.02 -25.72
CA ALA A 58 12.86 -0.68 -26.12
C ALA A 58 11.33 -0.49 -26.05
N LEU A 59 10.55 -1.55 -26.27
CA LEU A 59 9.08 -1.48 -26.12
C LEU A 59 8.70 -1.20 -24.67
N ILE A 60 9.34 -1.86 -23.70
CA ILE A 60 9.12 -1.61 -22.27
C ILE A 60 9.46 -0.16 -21.92
N GLY A 61 10.60 0.35 -22.41
CA GLY A 61 11.00 1.74 -22.20
C GLY A 61 9.98 2.74 -22.74
N ASN A 62 9.45 2.51 -23.95
CA ASN A 62 8.44 3.38 -24.54
C ASN A 62 7.10 3.35 -23.79
N VAL A 63 6.64 2.16 -23.38
CA VAL A 63 5.43 2.02 -22.57
C VAL A 63 5.62 2.66 -21.19
N ALA A 64 6.80 2.55 -20.59
CA ALA A 64 7.11 3.20 -19.32
C ALA A 64 7.09 4.73 -19.40
N MET A 65 7.60 5.31 -20.50
CA MET A 65 7.51 6.75 -20.71
C MET A 65 6.06 7.22 -20.82
N LEU A 66 5.19 6.45 -21.49
CA LEU A 66 3.76 6.72 -21.56
C LEU A 66 3.07 6.57 -20.19
N ALA A 67 3.46 5.55 -19.41
CA ALA A 67 2.97 5.35 -18.05
C ALA A 67 3.30 6.52 -17.11
N CYS A 68 4.37 7.27 -17.38
CA CYS A 68 4.79 8.44 -16.62
C CYS A 68 4.37 9.77 -17.26
N ALA A 69 3.44 9.75 -18.22
CA ALA A 69 2.95 10.96 -18.86
C ALA A 69 2.11 11.80 -17.87
N GLY A 70 2.63 12.96 -17.48
CA GLY A 70 1.97 13.85 -16.51
C GLY A 70 0.91 14.79 -17.11
N ASP A 71 0.58 14.66 -18.39
CA ASP A 71 -0.50 15.43 -19.01
C ASP A 71 -1.86 14.84 -18.57
N PRO A 72 -2.75 15.60 -17.92
CA PRO A 72 -4.09 15.13 -17.56
C PRO A 72 -4.91 14.60 -18.74
N LYS A 73 -4.61 15.06 -19.96
CA LYS A 73 -5.24 14.55 -21.19
C LYS A 73 -4.68 13.21 -21.65
N MET A 74 -3.63 12.69 -21.00
CA MET A 74 -3.02 11.39 -21.32
C MET A 74 -3.22 10.37 -20.19
N THR A 75 -3.97 10.71 -19.15
CA THR A 75 -4.22 9.85 -17.99
C THR A 75 -4.72 8.44 -18.36
N ASP A 76 -5.68 8.32 -19.29
CA ASP A 76 -6.19 7.01 -19.72
C ASP A 76 -5.12 6.18 -20.44
N ALA A 77 -4.28 6.83 -21.25
CA ALA A 77 -3.17 6.18 -21.93
C ALA A 77 -2.06 5.77 -20.95
N ALA A 78 -1.76 6.61 -19.95
CA ALA A 78 -0.83 6.28 -18.88
C ALA A 78 -1.34 5.07 -18.07
N THR A 79 -2.64 5.06 -17.75
CA THR A 79 -3.30 3.95 -17.05
C THR A 79 -3.32 2.66 -17.88
N GLY A 80 -3.58 2.77 -19.19
CA GLY A 80 -3.48 1.66 -20.13
C GLY A 80 -2.05 1.10 -20.22
N SER A 81 -1.05 1.98 -20.18
CA SER A 81 0.37 1.61 -20.17
C SER A 81 0.75 0.83 -18.91
N VAL A 82 0.33 1.30 -17.73
CA VAL A 82 0.50 0.59 -16.45
C VAL A 82 -0.19 -0.77 -16.52
N SER A 83 -1.42 -0.84 -17.03
CA SER A 83 -2.18 -2.09 -17.17
C SER A 83 -1.51 -3.10 -18.11
N ALA A 84 -0.90 -2.63 -19.20
CA ALA A 84 -0.11 -3.47 -20.09
C ALA A 84 1.13 -4.03 -19.40
N LEU A 85 1.89 -3.20 -18.67
CA LEU A 85 3.06 -3.65 -17.90
C LEU A 85 2.67 -4.66 -16.79
N THR A 86 1.51 -4.46 -16.16
CA THR A 86 0.96 -5.39 -15.18
C THR A 86 0.64 -6.74 -15.82
N GLU A 87 0.02 -6.76 -17.00
CA GLU A 87 -0.27 -7.99 -17.74
C GLU A 87 1.02 -8.74 -18.13
N LEU A 88 2.04 -8.00 -18.56
CA LEU A 88 3.36 -8.56 -18.85
C LEU A 88 3.95 -9.31 -17.64
N LEU A 89 3.75 -8.80 -16.43
CA LEU A 89 4.21 -9.44 -15.18
C LEU A 89 3.38 -10.66 -14.78
N HIS A 90 2.09 -10.71 -15.10
CA HIS A 90 1.24 -11.87 -14.81
C HIS A 90 1.75 -13.15 -15.49
N ARG A 91 2.35 -13.02 -16.68
CA ARG A 91 2.81 -14.15 -17.49
C ARG A 91 4.27 -14.56 -17.24
N ASN A 92 4.98 -13.85 -16.38
CA ASN A 92 6.43 -13.90 -16.38
C ASN A 92 7.00 -14.99 -15.45
N GLU A 93 7.45 -16.10 -16.03
CA GLU A 93 8.30 -17.08 -15.33
C GLU A 93 9.80 -16.89 -15.61
N CYS A 94 10.20 -16.32 -16.77
CA CYS A 94 11.60 -16.03 -17.11
C CYS A 94 11.69 -14.97 -18.25
N MET A 95 11.80 -13.69 -17.90
CA MET A 95 12.11 -12.62 -18.87
C MET A 95 13.62 -12.56 -19.11
N GLY A 96 14.03 -12.27 -20.35
CA GLY A 96 15.42 -12.00 -20.68
C GLY A 96 16.00 -10.85 -19.84
N VAL A 97 17.31 -10.85 -19.64
CA VAL A 97 18.01 -9.91 -18.74
C VAL A 97 17.70 -8.45 -19.11
N GLU A 98 17.81 -8.08 -20.38
CA GLU A 98 17.71 -6.67 -20.76
C GLU A 98 16.28 -6.11 -20.75
N PRO A 99 15.26 -6.83 -21.24
CA PRO A 99 13.87 -6.45 -20.99
C PRO A 99 13.53 -6.41 -19.50
N GLY A 100 14.06 -7.35 -18.70
CA GLY A 100 13.88 -7.38 -17.25
C GLY A 100 14.48 -6.17 -16.55
N ARG A 101 15.69 -5.77 -16.96
CA ARG A 101 16.37 -4.57 -16.50
C ARG A 101 15.55 -3.31 -16.82
N ARG A 102 15.05 -3.18 -18.04
CA ARG A 102 14.18 -2.06 -18.45
C ARG A 102 12.87 -2.03 -17.68
N LEU A 103 12.31 -3.19 -17.34
CA LEU A 103 11.12 -3.27 -16.51
C LEU A 103 11.42 -2.79 -15.09
N ALA A 104 12.54 -3.17 -14.48
CA ALA A 104 12.94 -2.67 -13.17
C ALA A 104 13.12 -1.14 -13.16
N GLU A 105 13.77 -0.58 -14.19
CA GLU A 105 13.88 0.87 -14.39
C GLU A 105 12.49 1.53 -14.52
N ALA A 106 11.58 0.93 -15.29
CA ALA A 106 10.21 1.40 -15.48
C ALA A 106 9.41 1.42 -14.17
N ILE A 107 9.47 0.35 -13.37
CA ILE A 107 8.81 0.26 -12.06
C ILE A 107 9.26 1.40 -11.15
N PHE A 108 10.57 1.69 -11.13
CA PHE A 108 11.09 2.82 -10.36
C PHE A 108 10.51 4.15 -10.85
N SER A 109 10.59 4.42 -12.15
CA SER A 109 10.11 5.68 -12.73
C SER A 109 8.63 5.91 -12.46
N ILE A 110 7.80 4.86 -12.55
CA ILE A 110 6.37 4.92 -12.27
C ILE A 110 6.13 5.20 -10.78
N LEU A 111 6.85 4.53 -9.88
CA LEU A 111 6.76 4.78 -8.44
C LEU A 111 7.16 6.24 -8.10
N VAL A 112 8.20 6.76 -8.74
CA VAL A 112 8.59 8.17 -8.59
C VAL A 112 7.52 9.11 -9.12
N HIS A 113 6.97 8.80 -10.29
CA HIS A 113 5.95 9.63 -10.93
C HIS A 113 4.69 9.74 -10.07
N VAL A 114 4.15 8.62 -9.59
CA VAL A 114 2.90 8.57 -8.80
C VAL A 114 3.03 9.24 -7.43
N THR A 115 4.25 9.34 -6.89
CA THR A 115 4.50 9.92 -5.56
C THR A 115 4.89 11.39 -5.59
N GLN A 116 5.46 11.88 -6.70
CA GLN A 116 5.91 13.27 -6.82
C GLN A 116 4.92 14.16 -7.58
N ASN A 117 4.01 13.58 -8.36
CA ASN A 117 3.05 14.32 -9.15
C ASN A 117 1.62 14.08 -8.66
N SER A 118 0.73 15.03 -8.95
CA SER A 118 -0.70 14.84 -8.76
C SER A 118 -1.21 13.85 -9.81
N THR A 119 -1.73 12.71 -9.36
CA THR A 119 -2.29 11.66 -10.21
C THR A 119 -3.70 11.30 -9.75
N ASP A 120 -4.55 10.87 -10.66
CA ASP A 120 -5.91 10.45 -10.33
C ASP A 120 -5.93 9.10 -9.59
N ASP A 121 -7.03 8.87 -8.90
CA ASP A 121 -7.26 7.70 -8.06
C ASP A 121 -7.18 6.38 -8.82
N PHE A 122 -7.72 6.33 -10.04
CA PHE A 122 -7.75 5.11 -10.84
C PHE A 122 -6.36 4.71 -11.31
N TYR A 123 -5.54 5.67 -11.76
CA TYR A 123 -4.13 5.45 -12.06
C TYR A 123 -3.36 4.92 -10.85
N GLN A 124 -3.53 5.53 -9.67
CA GLN A 124 -2.86 5.09 -8.45
C GLN A 124 -3.18 3.64 -8.08
N LEU A 125 -4.45 3.22 -8.24
CA LEU A 125 -4.86 1.82 -8.02
C LEU A 125 -4.16 0.86 -8.99
N ARG A 126 -4.05 1.23 -10.26
CA ARG A 126 -3.31 0.42 -11.25
C ARG A 126 -1.82 0.34 -10.98
N VAL A 127 -1.21 1.42 -10.47
CA VAL A 127 0.18 1.39 -10.03
C VAL A 127 0.35 0.44 -8.83
N CYS A 128 -0.59 0.44 -7.89
CA CYS A 128 -0.58 -0.51 -6.78
C CYS A 128 -0.61 -1.98 -7.27
N ASP A 129 -1.47 -2.30 -8.24
CA ASP A 129 -1.51 -3.62 -8.87
C ASP A 129 -0.19 -4.01 -9.54
N LEU A 130 0.41 -3.08 -10.29
CA LEU A 130 1.70 -3.26 -10.95
C LEU A 130 2.80 -3.58 -9.94
N LEU A 131 2.91 -2.76 -8.88
CA LEU A 131 3.90 -2.93 -7.81
C LEU A 131 3.69 -4.28 -7.11
N ARG A 132 2.44 -4.63 -6.78
CA ARG A 132 2.10 -5.91 -6.14
C ARG A 132 2.61 -7.09 -6.96
N GLN A 133 2.34 -7.10 -8.26
CA GLN A 133 2.77 -8.18 -9.14
C GLN A 133 4.29 -8.24 -9.28
N TYR A 134 4.96 -7.10 -9.40
CA TYR A 134 6.41 -7.05 -9.51
C TYR A 134 7.10 -7.61 -8.25
N MET A 135 6.66 -7.17 -7.07
CA MET A 135 7.25 -7.60 -5.79
C MET A 135 6.91 -9.05 -5.46
N LYS A 136 5.68 -9.49 -5.71
CA LYS A 136 5.25 -10.89 -5.50
C LYS A 136 6.09 -11.90 -6.28
N ARG A 137 6.68 -11.47 -7.40
CA ARG A 137 7.57 -12.30 -8.24
C ARG A 137 9.05 -12.25 -7.81
N GLY A 138 9.37 -11.63 -6.68
CA GLY A 138 10.73 -11.63 -6.13
C GLY A 138 11.69 -10.65 -6.82
N TRP A 139 11.18 -9.50 -7.29
CA TRP A 139 12.00 -8.44 -7.88
C TRP A 139 12.95 -8.94 -9.00
N PRO A 140 12.40 -9.56 -10.07
CA PRO A 140 13.22 -10.12 -11.14
C PRO A 140 14.08 -9.03 -11.78
N HIS A 141 15.38 -9.28 -11.89
CA HIS A 141 16.39 -8.32 -12.37
C HIS A 141 16.39 -7.00 -11.57
N GLY A 142 15.93 -7.04 -10.32
CA GLY A 142 15.81 -5.90 -9.43
C GLY A 142 17.13 -5.39 -8.85
N ASP A 143 18.28 -5.95 -9.22
CA ASP A 143 19.59 -5.54 -8.66
C ASP A 143 19.85 -4.02 -8.84
N LEU A 144 19.32 -3.42 -9.91
CA LEU A 144 19.34 -1.97 -10.11
C LEU A 144 18.46 -1.20 -9.12
N LEU A 145 17.26 -1.72 -8.83
CA LEU A 145 16.37 -1.15 -7.82
C LEU A 145 16.99 -1.28 -6.43
N LEU A 146 17.55 -2.46 -6.14
CA LEU A 146 18.22 -2.76 -4.88
C LEU A 146 19.46 -1.89 -4.67
N ALA A 147 20.20 -1.54 -5.73
CA ALA A 147 21.28 -0.56 -5.66
C ALA A 147 20.81 0.83 -5.23
N ARG A 148 19.51 1.14 -5.41
CA ARG A 148 18.82 2.34 -4.93
C ARG A 148 17.85 2.03 -3.79
N GLY A 149 18.08 0.93 -3.05
CA GLY A 149 17.12 0.32 -2.14
C GLY A 149 16.44 1.31 -1.20
N ASP A 150 17.21 2.15 -0.50
CA ASP A 150 16.66 3.17 0.41
C ASP A 150 15.70 4.14 -0.29
N GLU A 151 16.05 4.60 -1.50
CA GLU A 151 15.21 5.52 -2.26
C GLU A 151 13.92 4.83 -2.70
N VAL A 152 14.00 3.60 -3.22
CA VAL A 152 12.82 2.80 -3.60
C VAL A 152 11.88 2.62 -2.41
N LEU A 153 12.43 2.23 -1.26
CA LEU A 153 11.66 1.98 -0.04
C LEU A 153 11.04 3.27 0.51
N MET A 154 11.76 4.39 0.47
CA MET A 154 11.22 5.69 0.87
C MET A 154 10.07 6.15 -0.05
N MET A 155 10.19 5.92 -1.36
CA MET A 155 9.12 6.26 -2.31
C MET A 155 7.91 5.34 -2.12
N LEU A 156 8.12 4.05 -1.86
CA LEU A 156 7.05 3.12 -1.51
C LEU A 156 6.35 3.51 -0.19
N PHE A 157 7.11 3.99 0.78
CA PHE A 157 6.56 4.49 2.04
C PHE A 157 5.71 5.72 1.83
N ARG A 158 6.19 6.70 1.06
CA ARG A 158 5.37 7.87 0.68
C ARG A 158 4.10 7.45 -0.06
N PHE A 159 4.21 6.56 -1.03
CA PHE A 159 3.05 6.01 -1.75
C PHE A 159 2.04 5.37 -0.80
N THR A 160 2.48 4.70 0.26
CA THR A 160 1.59 4.10 1.27
C THR A 160 0.93 5.17 2.14
N VAL A 161 1.73 6.10 2.68
CA VAL A 161 1.25 7.13 3.62
C VAL A 161 0.32 8.14 2.96
N ASP A 162 0.60 8.54 1.72
CA ASP A 162 -0.22 9.55 1.03
C ASP A 162 -1.61 9.03 0.67
N CYS A 163 -1.76 7.71 0.46
CA CYS A 163 -3.06 7.05 0.32
C CYS A 163 -3.98 7.33 1.50
N ALA A 164 -3.42 7.32 2.70
CA ALA A 164 -4.15 7.50 3.94
C ALA A 164 -4.71 8.93 4.08
N LYS A 165 -4.27 9.90 3.27
CA LYS A 165 -4.69 11.31 3.34
C LYS A 165 -5.79 11.68 2.35
N THR A 166 -6.29 10.71 1.58
CA THR A 166 -7.19 10.92 0.45
C THR A 166 -8.41 10.00 0.53
N GLU A 167 -9.37 10.15 -0.38
CA GLU A 167 -10.50 9.24 -0.55
C GLU A 167 -10.07 7.79 -0.83
N LEU A 168 -8.84 7.58 -1.31
CA LEU A 168 -8.24 6.26 -1.51
C LEU A 168 -7.92 5.48 -0.24
N ALA A 169 -8.15 6.04 0.96
CA ALA A 169 -7.86 5.35 2.21
C ALA A 169 -8.53 3.97 2.34
N LEU A 170 -9.64 3.74 1.64
CA LEU A 170 -10.29 2.42 1.51
C LEU A 170 -9.37 1.34 0.92
N TYR A 171 -8.46 1.75 0.05
CA TYR A 171 -7.47 0.88 -0.60
C TYR A 171 -6.12 0.89 0.13
N LEU A 172 -6.07 1.41 1.36
CA LEU A 172 -4.83 1.42 2.14
C LEU A 172 -4.35 0.00 2.45
N ALA A 173 -5.28 -0.95 2.64
CA ALA A 173 -4.97 -2.37 2.81
C ALA A 173 -4.12 -2.93 1.67
N ASP A 174 -4.44 -2.56 0.43
CA ASP A 174 -3.69 -2.98 -0.75
C ASP A 174 -2.25 -2.46 -0.73
N ARG A 175 -2.05 -1.20 -0.34
CA ARG A 175 -0.71 -0.60 -0.26
C ARG A 175 0.11 -1.17 0.91
N VAL A 176 -0.53 -1.43 2.05
CA VAL A 176 0.09 -2.12 3.18
C VAL A 176 0.52 -3.53 2.77
N SER A 177 -0.29 -4.25 1.98
CA SER A 177 0.01 -5.61 1.53
C SER A 177 1.29 -5.72 0.69
N LEU A 178 1.70 -4.62 0.03
CA LEU A 178 2.95 -4.57 -0.74
C LEU A 178 4.17 -4.87 0.15
N TRP A 179 4.15 -4.38 1.39
CA TRP A 179 5.27 -4.51 2.32
C TRP A 179 5.54 -5.94 2.74
N LYS A 180 4.54 -6.83 2.71
CA LYS A 180 4.76 -8.26 2.93
C LYS A 180 5.79 -8.83 1.95
N TYR A 181 5.73 -8.43 0.69
CA TYR A 181 6.68 -8.89 -0.33
C TYR A 181 8.05 -8.22 -0.19
N VAL A 182 8.08 -6.95 0.23
CA VAL A 182 9.32 -6.22 0.54
C VAL A 182 10.08 -6.91 1.67
N LEU A 183 9.40 -7.20 2.78
CA LEU A 183 9.99 -7.80 3.96
C LEU A 183 10.37 -9.28 3.76
N SER A 184 9.75 -9.95 2.80
CA SER A 184 10.08 -11.33 2.44
C SER A 184 11.28 -11.44 1.49
N GLU A 185 11.78 -10.34 0.94
CA GLU A 185 12.92 -10.34 0.01
C GLU A 185 14.25 -10.28 0.81
N PRO A 186 15.05 -11.38 0.82
CA PRO A 186 16.25 -11.46 1.65
C PRO A 186 17.35 -10.47 1.27
N ARG A 187 17.33 -9.94 0.04
CA ARG A 187 18.29 -8.92 -0.41
C ARG A 187 17.97 -7.52 0.13
N ILE A 188 16.74 -7.28 0.58
CA ILE A 188 16.34 -5.97 1.11
C ILE A 188 16.70 -5.90 2.58
N GLN A 189 17.48 -4.88 2.95
CA GLN A 189 17.75 -4.54 4.34
C GLN A 189 16.97 -3.27 4.70
N LEU A 190 15.97 -3.42 5.55
CA LEU A 190 15.16 -2.27 5.97
C LEU A 190 15.98 -1.41 6.95
N ASN A 191 16.14 -0.13 6.61
CA ASN A 191 16.76 0.84 7.51
C ASN A 191 15.94 0.93 8.82
N PRO A 192 16.57 0.92 10.02
CA PRO A 192 15.87 1.03 11.30
C PRO A 192 14.96 2.25 11.42
N LEU A 193 15.35 3.40 10.86
CA LEU A 193 14.53 4.60 10.86
C LEU A 193 13.24 4.40 10.05
N LEU A 194 13.34 3.76 8.88
CA LEU A 194 12.18 3.47 8.04
C LEU A 194 11.29 2.40 8.68
N ALA A 195 11.87 1.39 9.33
CA ALA A 195 11.12 0.40 10.10
C ALA A 195 10.30 1.08 11.23
N GLN A 196 10.92 2.04 11.93
CA GLN A 196 10.23 2.83 12.95
C GLN A 196 9.12 3.70 12.37
N GLN A 197 9.37 4.36 11.24
CA GLN A 197 8.36 5.18 10.55
C GLN A 197 7.18 4.34 10.07
N LEU A 198 7.46 3.17 9.47
CA LEU A 198 6.43 2.24 9.01
C LEU A 198 5.61 1.73 10.19
N LEU A 199 6.25 1.27 11.27
CA LEU A 199 5.51 0.81 12.44
C LEU A 199 4.70 1.93 13.10
N GLY A 200 5.27 3.13 13.24
CA GLY A 200 4.57 4.30 13.77
C GLY A 200 3.34 4.66 12.94
N PHE A 201 3.48 4.62 11.61
CA PHE A 201 2.37 4.80 10.68
C PHE A 201 1.29 3.74 10.89
N MET A 202 1.65 2.45 10.80
CA MET A 202 0.71 1.33 10.99
C MET A 202 -0.04 1.42 12.31
N HIS A 203 0.67 1.79 13.37
CA HIS A 203 0.07 1.95 14.68
C HIS A 203 -0.87 3.16 14.75
N SER A 204 -0.50 4.30 14.14
CA SER A 204 -1.36 5.48 14.10
C SER A 204 -2.64 5.23 13.29
N THR A 205 -2.57 4.40 12.26
CA THR A 205 -3.70 4.14 11.35
C THR A 205 -4.46 2.86 11.67
N LEU A 206 -3.98 2.01 12.59
CA LEU A 206 -4.71 0.82 13.06
C LEU A 206 -5.96 1.20 13.85
N PHE A 207 -5.89 2.30 14.60
CA PHE A 207 -6.97 2.76 15.46
C PHE A 207 -7.82 3.82 14.76
N LEU A 208 -9.12 3.57 14.61
CA LEU A 208 -10.04 4.40 13.85
C LEU A 208 -10.18 5.80 14.46
N ARG A 209 -10.01 5.95 15.77
CA ARG A 209 -10.01 7.25 16.44
C ARG A 209 -8.88 8.18 15.96
N ASN A 210 -7.73 7.61 15.62
CA ASN A 210 -6.57 8.35 15.09
C ASN A 210 -6.62 8.46 13.55
N PHE A 211 -7.51 7.70 12.92
CA PHE A 211 -7.69 7.65 11.48
C PHE A 211 -9.18 7.75 11.10
N PRO A 212 -9.83 8.91 11.38
CA PRO A 212 -11.27 9.10 11.20
C PRO A 212 -11.70 9.14 9.72
N ILE A 213 -10.73 8.99 8.81
CA ILE A 213 -10.88 9.05 7.37
C ILE A 213 -11.81 7.94 6.85
N PHE A 214 -11.85 6.77 7.51
CA PHE A 214 -12.84 5.71 7.25
C PHE A 214 -14.28 6.05 7.69
N GLU A 215 -14.52 7.15 8.39
CA GLU A 215 -15.88 7.65 8.65
C GLU A 215 -16.24 8.86 7.75
N GLN A 216 -15.24 9.67 7.37
CA GLN A 216 -15.47 10.96 6.69
C GLN A 216 -15.79 10.85 5.21
N PHE A 217 -15.22 9.87 4.49
CA PHE A 217 -15.48 9.69 3.05
C PHE A 217 -16.69 8.81 2.74
N HIS A 218 -17.48 8.48 3.76
CA HIS A 218 -18.55 7.47 3.71
C HIS A 218 -19.95 8.05 3.78
N THR A 219 -20.12 9.32 3.42
CA THR A 219 -21.43 9.97 3.49
C THR A 219 -22.39 9.57 2.37
N ASN A 220 -21.94 8.92 1.26
CA ASN A 220 -22.83 8.76 0.10
C ASN A 220 -23.06 7.36 -0.51
N ASP A 221 -22.11 6.40 -0.65
CA ASP A 221 -22.36 5.31 -1.62
C ASP A 221 -21.86 3.87 -1.32
N LEU A 222 -21.30 3.56 -0.14
CA LEU A 222 -20.84 2.19 0.19
C LEU A 222 -21.74 1.54 1.25
N ASP A 223 -22.24 0.33 0.96
CA ASP A 223 -22.98 -0.52 1.90
C ASP A 223 -22.15 -0.73 3.18
N ALA A 224 -22.79 -0.67 4.35
CA ALA A 224 -22.16 -0.86 5.66
C ALA A 224 -21.40 -2.20 5.75
N ASN A 225 -21.90 -3.24 5.07
CA ASN A 225 -21.24 -4.55 5.00
C ASN A 225 -19.90 -4.50 4.25
N CYS A 226 -19.78 -3.65 3.22
CA CYS A 226 -18.55 -3.48 2.46
C CYS A 226 -17.47 -2.77 3.31
N LEU A 227 -17.89 -1.83 4.16
CA LEU A 227 -17.00 -1.13 5.08
C LEU A 227 -16.39 -2.08 6.12
N GLU A 228 -17.21 -2.89 6.79
CA GLU A 228 -16.74 -3.85 7.78
C GLU A 228 -15.73 -4.83 7.18
N MET A 229 -16.03 -5.37 6.00
CA MET A 229 -15.13 -6.26 5.27
C MET A 229 -13.79 -5.59 4.90
N ASN A 230 -13.81 -4.33 4.47
CA ASN A 230 -12.59 -3.59 4.12
C ASN A 230 -11.76 -3.24 5.36
N LEU A 231 -12.41 -2.87 6.47
CA LEU A 231 -11.75 -2.62 7.75
C LEU A 231 -11.09 -3.89 8.29
N ASP A 232 -11.81 -5.01 8.27
CA ASP A 232 -11.25 -6.31 8.65
C ASP A 232 -10.06 -6.68 7.75
N HIS A 233 -10.20 -6.50 6.44
CA HIS A 233 -9.10 -6.75 5.51
C HIS A 233 -7.87 -5.89 5.84
N TYR A 234 -8.09 -4.59 6.07
CA TYR A 234 -7.03 -3.65 6.44
C TYR A 234 -6.36 -4.02 7.76
N HIS A 235 -7.13 -4.27 8.82
CA HIS A 235 -6.61 -4.70 10.12
C HIS A 235 -5.78 -5.98 10.01
N ASN A 236 -6.23 -6.95 9.24
CA ASN A 236 -5.46 -8.17 8.97
C ASN A 236 -4.12 -7.87 8.29
N GLN A 237 -4.08 -7.01 7.26
CA GLN A 237 -2.82 -6.60 6.65
C GLN A 237 -1.90 -5.86 7.64
N CYS A 238 -2.49 -5.07 8.55
CA CYS A 238 -1.74 -4.38 9.59
C CYS A 238 -1.10 -5.34 10.58
N TYR A 239 -1.86 -6.31 11.11
CA TYR A 239 -1.33 -7.30 12.04
C TYR A 239 -0.19 -8.08 11.40
N ASP A 240 -0.40 -8.61 10.18
CA ASP A 240 0.62 -9.37 9.45
C ASP A 240 1.92 -8.58 9.29
N LEU A 241 1.82 -7.30 8.92
CA LEU A 241 2.99 -6.45 8.70
C LEU A 241 3.70 -6.09 10.02
N ILE A 242 2.94 -5.73 11.06
CA ILE A 242 3.49 -5.42 12.39
C ILE A 242 4.23 -6.63 12.95
N ILE A 243 3.65 -7.82 12.82
CA ILE A 243 4.26 -9.08 13.25
C ILE A 243 5.55 -9.37 12.48
N GLN A 244 5.54 -9.24 11.15
CA GLN A 244 6.74 -9.43 10.32
C GLN A 244 7.85 -8.45 10.70
N LEU A 245 7.53 -7.17 10.90
CA LEU A 245 8.49 -6.18 11.38
C LEU A 245 9.05 -6.55 12.75
N ALA A 246 8.19 -6.94 13.69
CA ALA A 246 8.61 -7.37 15.03
C ALA A 246 9.52 -8.61 14.99
N GLN A 247 9.29 -9.51 14.04
CA GLN A 247 10.17 -10.66 13.81
C GLN A 247 11.52 -10.24 13.21
N LEU A 248 11.57 -9.23 12.35
CA LEU A 248 12.84 -8.78 11.76
C LEU A 248 13.74 -8.00 12.72
N LEU A 249 13.16 -7.35 13.74
CA LEU A 249 13.89 -6.54 14.70
C LEU A 249 14.54 -7.39 15.81
N ALA A 250 15.71 -6.95 16.27
CA ALA A 250 16.33 -7.51 17.46
C ALA A 250 15.49 -7.18 18.72
N PRO A 251 15.50 -8.00 19.78
CA PRO A 251 14.63 -7.80 20.94
C PRO A 251 14.73 -6.42 21.62
N ASN A 252 15.95 -5.87 21.71
CA ASN A 252 16.20 -4.52 22.23
C ASN A 252 15.61 -3.44 21.31
N GLN A 253 15.77 -3.58 20.00
CA GLN A 253 15.18 -2.67 19.02
C GLN A 253 13.65 -2.73 19.04
N LEU A 254 13.08 -3.93 19.17
CA LEU A 254 11.64 -4.11 19.30
C LEU A 254 11.12 -3.43 20.57
N GLN A 255 11.80 -3.59 21.71
CA GLN A 255 11.42 -2.95 22.96
C GLN A 255 11.48 -1.42 22.87
N GLU A 256 12.59 -0.86 22.40
CA GLU A 256 12.76 0.59 22.19
C GLU A 256 11.69 1.14 21.24
N LEU A 257 11.41 0.40 20.18
CA LEU A 257 10.42 0.77 19.19
C LEU A 257 9.00 0.74 19.77
N MET A 258 8.60 -0.33 20.48
CA MET A 258 7.29 -0.40 21.15
C MET A 258 7.13 0.69 22.21
N GLN A 259 8.19 0.99 22.98
CA GLN A 259 8.17 2.12 23.92
C GLN A 259 8.02 3.46 23.19
N SER A 260 8.74 3.67 22.08
CA SER A 260 8.63 4.90 21.30
C SER A 260 7.23 5.11 20.73
N VAL A 261 6.55 4.04 20.31
CA VAL A 261 5.19 4.07 19.78
C VAL A 261 4.16 4.35 20.88
N LEU A 262 4.30 3.72 22.06
CA LEU A 262 3.45 4.02 23.22
C LEU A 262 3.60 5.48 23.67
N LEU A 263 4.81 6.04 23.59
CA LEU A 263 5.11 7.41 23.98
C LEU A 263 4.74 8.44 22.91
N SER A 264 4.89 8.13 21.61
CA SER A 264 4.58 9.05 20.51
C SER A 264 3.09 9.32 20.39
N ASN A 265 2.24 8.35 20.75
CA ASN A 265 0.79 8.53 20.85
C ASN A 265 0.34 9.27 22.12
N GLY A 266 1.27 9.56 23.04
CA GLY A 266 1.04 10.37 24.24
C GLY A 266 1.35 11.87 24.06
N GLY A 267 1.77 12.31 22.86
CA GLY A 267 2.47 13.59 22.65
C GLY A 267 1.65 14.79 22.18
N HIS A 268 0.33 14.72 22.00
CA HIS A 268 -0.48 15.90 21.65
C HIS A 268 -1.17 16.49 22.88
N ALA A 269 -0.36 16.97 23.83
CA ALA A 269 -0.83 17.65 25.05
C ALA A 269 -1.68 18.92 24.76
N ASP A 270 -1.61 19.48 23.54
CA ASP A 270 -2.28 20.74 23.22
C ASP A 270 -3.67 20.60 22.57
N LYS A 271 -4.11 19.40 22.17
CA LYS A 271 -5.45 19.21 21.54
C LYS A 271 -6.08 17.84 21.82
N GLY A 272 -6.43 17.60 23.09
CA GLY A 272 -7.21 16.44 23.50
C GLY A 272 -6.35 15.35 24.13
N GLY A 273 -6.89 14.70 25.17
CA GLY A 273 -6.18 13.74 26.01
C GLY A 273 -5.51 12.62 25.23
N ASN A 274 -4.57 11.93 25.90
CA ASN A 274 -3.93 10.75 25.35
C ASN A 274 -5.03 9.73 24.96
N PRO A 275 -5.13 9.30 23.70
CA PRO A 275 -6.16 8.38 23.25
C PRO A 275 -6.20 7.10 24.08
N TYR A 276 -5.06 6.61 24.56
CA TYR A 276 -5.00 5.48 25.48
C TYR A 276 -5.62 5.76 26.86
N ILE A 277 -5.40 6.95 27.40
CA ILE A 277 -5.95 7.33 28.71
C ILE A 277 -7.46 7.52 28.61
N ASP A 278 -7.92 8.23 27.57
CA ASP A 278 -9.34 8.48 27.32
C ASP A 278 -10.08 7.18 26.96
N CYS A 279 -9.48 6.31 26.14
CA CYS A 279 -10.03 4.99 25.84
C CYS A 279 -10.03 4.08 27.08
N MET A 280 -9.05 4.19 27.98
CA MET A 280 -9.08 3.45 29.24
C MET A 280 -10.21 3.94 30.16
N GLN A 281 -10.57 5.23 30.14
CA GLN A 281 -11.71 5.74 30.88
C GLN A 281 -13.04 5.25 30.30
N LEU A 282 -13.20 5.35 28.97
CA LEU A 282 -14.40 4.85 28.27
C LEU A 282 -14.54 3.33 28.40
N PHE A 283 -13.45 2.58 28.25
CA PHE A 283 -13.43 1.13 28.44
C PHE A 283 -13.82 0.75 29.87
N ARG A 284 -13.30 1.44 30.88
CA ARG A 284 -13.74 1.24 32.28
C ARG A 284 -15.23 1.53 32.46
N ALA A 285 -15.74 2.59 31.85
CA ALA A 285 -17.16 2.91 31.88
C ALA A 285 -18.02 1.82 31.21
N MET A 286 -17.54 1.21 30.11
CA MET A 286 -18.19 0.06 29.48
C MET A 286 -18.21 -1.16 30.39
N VAL A 287 -17.10 -1.48 31.05
CA VAL A 287 -17.02 -2.60 32.01
C VAL A 287 -17.97 -2.38 33.20
N GLU A 288 -18.05 -1.16 33.73
CA GLU A 288 -18.99 -0.80 34.79
C GLU A 288 -20.45 -0.89 34.33
N ALA A 289 -20.74 -0.51 33.09
CA ALA A 289 -22.07 -0.69 32.50
C ALA A 289 -22.46 -2.18 32.37
N LEU A 290 -21.54 -3.04 31.93
CA LEU A 290 -21.74 -4.51 31.91
C LEU A 290 -21.98 -5.09 33.31
N ARG A 291 -21.38 -4.49 34.34
CA ARG A 291 -21.59 -4.86 35.76
C ARG A 291 -22.90 -4.33 36.36
N GLY A 292 -23.74 -3.67 35.55
CA GLY A 292 -25.06 -3.17 35.95
C GLY A 292 -25.12 -1.67 36.23
N ASN A 293 -24.02 -0.92 36.07
CA ASN A 293 -24.01 0.54 36.21
C ASN A 293 -24.17 1.24 34.85
N GLY A 294 -25.37 1.15 34.27
CA GLY A 294 -25.66 1.73 32.94
C GLY A 294 -25.47 3.25 32.84
N LEU A 295 -25.41 3.97 33.97
CA LEU A 295 -25.16 5.42 34.00
C LEU A 295 -23.71 5.77 33.67
N ALA A 296 -22.76 4.83 33.78
CA ALA A 296 -21.34 5.06 33.51
C ALA A 296 -21.09 5.50 32.05
N LEU A 297 -21.93 5.06 31.11
CA LEU A 297 -21.84 5.41 29.69
C LEU A 297 -22.53 6.72 29.32
N GLY A 298 -23.31 7.32 30.22
CA GLY A 298 -24.19 8.45 29.90
C GLY A 298 -23.49 9.72 29.42
N GLN A 299 -22.17 9.82 29.58
CA GLN A 299 -21.34 10.94 29.12
C GLN A 299 -20.72 10.73 27.73
N TYR A 300 -20.90 9.56 27.12
CA TYR A 300 -20.28 9.20 25.83
C TYR A 300 -21.35 9.02 24.75
N SER A 301 -21.03 9.42 23.53
CA SER A 301 -21.92 9.20 22.39
C SER A 301 -21.85 7.74 21.91
N GLU A 302 -22.90 7.28 21.23
CA GLU A 302 -22.93 5.95 20.62
C GLU A 302 -21.74 5.73 19.67
N ASN A 303 -21.36 6.75 18.89
CA ASN A 303 -20.20 6.64 18.00
C ASN A 303 -18.88 6.50 18.76
N GLN A 304 -18.71 7.21 19.88
CA GLN A 304 -17.51 7.07 20.73
C GLN A 304 -17.40 5.67 21.32
N ILE A 305 -18.52 5.11 21.79
CA ILE A 305 -18.59 3.75 22.33
C ILE A 305 -18.23 2.74 21.23
N ARG A 306 -18.83 2.87 20.03
CA ARG A 306 -18.57 2.01 18.88
C ARG A 306 -17.09 2.02 18.47
N LEU A 307 -16.50 3.20 18.30
CA LEU A 307 -15.09 3.35 17.94
C LEU A 307 -14.16 2.74 18.99
N CYS A 308 -14.45 2.95 20.27
CA CYS A 308 -13.68 2.37 21.37
C CYS A 308 -13.75 0.84 21.39
N MET A 309 -14.89 0.25 21.06
CA MET A 309 -15.04 -1.20 20.94
C MET A 309 -14.19 -1.77 19.81
N VAL A 310 -14.23 -1.16 18.62
CA VAL A 310 -13.43 -1.60 17.47
C VAL A 310 -11.93 -1.48 17.77
N ASP A 311 -11.49 -0.34 18.31
CA ASP A 311 -10.10 -0.12 18.69
C ASP A 311 -9.63 -1.09 19.78
N TYR A 312 -10.49 -1.44 20.75
CA TYR A 312 -10.19 -2.43 21.78
C TYR A 312 -10.01 -3.84 21.21
N VAL A 313 -10.90 -4.29 20.32
CA VAL A 313 -10.79 -5.58 19.64
C VAL A 313 -9.48 -5.62 18.83
N ALA A 314 -9.16 -4.54 18.12
CA ALA A 314 -7.94 -4.44 17.34
C ALA A 314 -6.67 -4.51 18.20
N ALA A 315 -6.63 -3.76 19.30
CA ALA A 315 -5.53 -3.78 20.26
C ALA A 315 -5.35 -5.17 20.90
N SER A 316 -6.46 -5.79 21.32
CA SER A 316 -6.45 -7.10 21.97
C SER A 316 -5.93 -8.18 21.02
N ARG A 317 -6.41 -8.17 19.77
CA ARG A 317 -5.94 -9.10 18.73
C ARG A 317 -4.46 -8.90 18.41
N LEU A 318 -4.02 -7.65 18.22
CA LEU A 318 -2.59 -7.36 18.01
C LEU A 318 -1.73 -7.86 19.17
N ALA A 319 -2.15 -7.65 20.42
CA ALA A 319 -1.43 -8.11 21.59
C ALA A 319 -1.26 -9.64 21.59
N VAL A 320 -2.32 -10.38 21.25
CA VAL A 320 -2.28 -11.84 21.13
C VAL A 320 -1.31 -12.29 20.04
N GLU A 321 -1.44 -11.73 18.84
CA GLU A 321 -0.62 -12.13 17.70
C GLU A 321 0.86 -11.76 17.90
N LEU A 322 1.16 -10.59 18.48
CA LEU A 322 2.51 -10.21 18.87
C LEU A 322 3.07 -11.14 19.94
N THR A 323 2.27 -11.46 20.97
CA THR A 323 2.66 -12.41 22.01
C THR A 323 2.99 -13.75 21.36
N ARG A 324 2.11 -14.30 20.52
CA ARG A 324 2.36 -15.55 19.80
C ARG A 324 3.62 -15.47 18.92
N ALA A 325 3.83 -14.38 18.19
CA ALA A 325 4.97 -14.23 17.30
C ALA A 325 6.31 -14.09 18.05
N VAL A 326 6.32 -13.42 19.20
CA VAL A 326 7.51 -13.25 20.04
C VAL A 326 7.78 -14.50 20.86
N TYR A 327 6.75 -15.11 21.46
CA TYR A 327 6.88 -16.30 22.30
C TYR A 327 7.01 -17.60 21.50
N SER A 328 6.59 -17.68 20.23
CA SER A 328 6.95 -18.81 19.36
C SER A 328 8.46 -18.92 19.10
N ARG A 329 9.24 -17.88 19.42
CA ARG A 329 10.72 -17.93 19.49
C ARG A 329 11.26 -18.53 20.79
N LEU A 330 10.41 -18.69 21.80
CA LEU A 330 10.70 -19.11 23.17
C LEU A 330 9.74 -20.27 23.54
N ALA A 331 10.08 -21.52 23.22
CA ALA A 331 9.23 -22.70 23.48
C ALA A 331 8.73 -22.83 24.95
N PRO A 332 7.66 -23.60 25.24
CA PRO A 332 6.28 -23.51 24.74
C PRO A 332 5.36 -22.90 25.83
N VAL A 333 4.73 -21.75 25.53
CA VAL A 333 3.72 -21.07 26.39
C VAL A 333 2.36 -20.99 25.67
N ASP A 334 2.21 -21.71 24.56
CA ASP A 334 1.11 -21.56 23.61
C ASP A 334 -0.28 -21.94 24.18
N GLU A 335 -0.38 -22.87 25.14
CA GLU A 335 -1.68 -23.32 25.66
C GLU A 335 -2.29 -22.31 26.66
N TYR A 336 -1.52 -21.78 27.60
CA TYR A 336 -2.06 -20.92 28.67
C TYR A 336 -2.48 -19.53 28.18
N VAL A 337 -1.74 -18.95 27.22
CA VAL A 337 -2.10 -17.65 26.65
C VAL A 337 -3.32 -17.79 25.73
N HIS A 338 -3.41 -18.88 24.98
CA HIS A 338 -4.58 -19.13 24.13
C HIS A 338 -5.85 -19.32 24.96
N GLU A 339 -5.81 -20.15 26.01
CA GLU A 339 -6.96 -20.36 26.90
C GLU A 339 -7.38 -19.09 27.66
N ALA A 340 -6.42 -18.33 28.21
CA ALA A 340 -6.72 -17.10 28.94
C ALA A 340 -7.34 -16.02 28.06
N THR A 341 -7.00 -16.00 26.77
CA THR A 341 -7.46 -14.97 25.84
C THR A 341 -8.76 -15.33 25.16
N VAL A 342 -8.97 -16.60 24.77
CA VAL A 342 -10.27 -17.07 24.28
C VAL A 342 -11.35 -16.85 25.35
N ALA A 343 -11.01 -17.06 26.62
CA ALA A 343 -11.89 -16.75 27.74
C ALA A 343 -12.20 -15.24 27.90
N HIS A 344 -11.29 -14.35 27.51
CA HIS A 344 -11.50 -12.89 27.57
C HIS A 344 -12.26 -12.32 26.37
N ILE A 345 -12.17 -12.96 25.19
CA ILE A 345 -12.88 -12.54 23.98
C ILE A 345 -14.34 -13.04 23.96
N GLN A 346 -14.65 -14.11 24.70
CA GLN A 346 -16.00 -14.67 24.82
C GLN A 346 -16.85 -14.05 25.96
N LEU A 347 -16.30 -13.10 26.71
CA LEU A 347 -17.00 -12.25 27.70
C LEU A 347 -17.38 -10.92 27.07
#